data_AF-A0A6N9U6L1-F1
#
_entry.id   AF-A0A6N9U6L1-F1
#
_cell.length_a   1.000
_cell.length_b   1.000
_cell.length_c   1.000
_cell.angle_alpha   90.00
_cell.angle_beta   90.00
_cell.angle_gamma   90.00
#
_symmetry.space_group_name_H-M   'P 1'
#
loop_
_entity.id
_entity.type
_entity.pdbx_description
1 polymer ?
#
loop_
_entity_poly.entity_id
_entity_poly.type
_entity_poly.pdbx_seq_one_letter_code
_entity_poly.pdbx_strand_id
1 'polypeptide(L)' 'MNEYLGRVDFLDGRRDKGQIQADTFKRDERMEELAALRDSRPEVFETLGTSIRMSLGYYENEKKAAAEHGRDVTKGAN' A
#
# COMPACT_ATOMS: atom_id res chain seq x y z
N MET A 1 11.85 -31.19 -30.08
CA MET A 1 12.31 -29.80 -29.96
C MET A 1 11.21 -28.85 -30.42
N ASN A 2 10.53 -28.22 -29.47
CA ASN A 2 10.15 -26.81 -29.60
C ASN A 2 10.04 -26.25 -28.16
N GLU A 3 11.20 -25.96 -27.59
CA GLU A 3 11.51 -25.54 -26.21
C GLU A 3 11.02 -24.12 -25.84
N TYR A 4 9.95 -23.64 -26.46
CA TYR A 4 9.54 -22.23 -26.33
C TYR A 4 8.23 -22.00 -25.56
N LEU A 5 7.60 -23.07 -25.07
CA LEU A 5 6.39 -22.96 -24.23
C LEU A 5 6.65 -23.10 -22.73
N GLY A 6 7.88 -23.44 -22.33
CA GLY A 6 8.28 -23.62 -20.92
C GLY A 6 9.10 -22.48 -20.32
N ARG A 7 9.20 -21.32 -21.00
CA ARG A 7 10.00 -20.16 -20.55
C ARG A 7 9.15 -18.91 -20.31
N VAL A 8 7.88 -19.11 -19.92
CA VAL A 8 7.03 -18.03 -19.40
C VAL A 8 7.07 -17.99 -17.86
N ASP A 9 7.91 -18.82 -17.23
CA ASP A 9 8.37 -18.60 -15.84
C ASP A 9 9.20 -17.30 -15.67
N PHE A 10 9.41 -16.51 -16.73
CA PHE A 10 9.96 -15.16 -16.64
C PHE A 10 8.96 -14.13 -16.06
N LEU A 11 7.69 -14.50 -15.84
CA LEU A 11 6.70 -13.60 -15.22
C LEU A 11 6.53 -13.84 -13.71
N ASP A 12 7.47 -14.53 -13.07
CA ASP A 12 7.54 -14.63 -11.60
C ASP A 12 7.84 -13.27 -10.93
N GLY A 13 8.17 -12.22 -11.70
CA GLY A 13 8.32 -10.84 -11.20
C GLY A 13 7.01 -10.11 -10.86
N ARG A 14 5.82 -10.73 -11.08
CA ARG A 14 4.52 -10.11 -10.74
C ARG A 14 3.99 -10.49 -9.36
N ARG A 15 4.46 -11.59 -8.75
CA ARG A 15 4.01 -12.01 -7.41
C ARG A 15 4.62 -11.17 -6.30
N ASP A 16 5.83 -10.66 -6.49
CA ASP A 16 6.54 -9.95 -5.42
C ASP A 16 6.15 -8.48 -5.24
N LYS A 17 5.50 -7.79 -6.19
CA LYS A 17 5.23 -6.34 -5.99
C LYS A 17 4.32 -6.08 -4.79
N GLY A 18 3.27 -6.89 -4.62
CA GLY A 18 2.38 -6.81 -3.46
C GLY A 18 3.09 -7.24 -2.17
N GLN A 19 3.94 -8.27 -2.27
CA GLN A 19 4.68 -8.81 -1.13
C GLN A 19 5.80 -7.87 -0.65
N ILE A 20 6.52 -7.20 -1.56
CA ILE A 20 7.52 -6.17 -1.24
C ILE A 20 6.85 -4.94 -0.62
N GLN A 21 5.69 -4.53 -1.13
CA GLN A 21 4.92 -3.42 -0.53
C GLN A 21 4.40 -3.79 0.87
N ALA A 22 3.84 -4.99 1.02
CA ALA A 22 3.43 -5.54 2.30
C ALA A 22 4.60 -5.65 3.29
N ASP A 23 5.78 -6.03 2.82
CA ASP A 23 6.97 -6.20 3.64
C ASP A 23 7.58 -4.86 4.08
N THR A 24 7.43 -3.83 3.24
CA THR A 24 7.94 -2.47 3.49
C THR A 24 6.95 -1.60 4.25
N PHE A 25 5.67 -2.03 4.37
CA PHE A 25 4.65 -1.27 5.08
C PHE A 25 5.08 -0.96 6.51
N LYS A 26 5.06 0.33 6.83
CA LYS A 26 5.22 0.86 8.18
C LYS A 26 4.05 1.77 8.47
N ARG A 27 3.39 1.54 9.60
CA ARG A 27 2.33 2.43 10.06
C ARG A 27 2.92 3.82 10.31
N ASP A 28 2.39 4.81 9.60
CA ASP A 28 2.75 6.22 9.74
C ASP A 28 1.60 6.92 10.47
N GLU A 29 1.87 7.40 11.70
CA GLU A 29 0.85 8.04 12.53
C GLU A 29 0.24 9.27 11.86
N ARG A 30 1.02 10.03 11.07
CA ARG A 30 0.50 11.20 10.35
C ARG A 30 -0.48 10.78 9.25
N MET A 31 -0.25 9.63 8.61
CA MET A 31 -1.18 9.10 7.62
C MET A 31 -2.44 8.52 8.27
N GLU A 32 -2.33 7.93 9.46
CA GLU A 32 -3.51 7.50 10.24
C GLU A 32 -4.33 8.71 10.70
N GLU A 33 -3.70 9.79 11.16
CA GLU A 33 -4.37 11.06 11.49
C GLU A 33 -5.04 11.68 10.25
N LEU A 34 -4.38 11.59 9.09
CA LEU A 34 -4.91 12.10 7.83
C LEU A 34 -6.10 11.25 7.33
N ALA A 35 -6.07 9.93 7.51
CA ALA A 35 -7.21 9.05 7.28
C ALA A 35 -8.38 9.41 8.21
N ALA A 36 -8.11 9.61 9.50
CA ALA A 36 -9.11 10.04 10.46
C ALA A 36 -9.66 11.44 10.13
N LEU A 37 -8.84 12.35 9.61
CA LEU A 37 -9.27 13.66 9.14
C LEU A 37 -10.22 13.54 7.94
N ARG A 38 -9.89 12.69 6.96
CA ARG A 38 -10.79 12.42 5.82
C ARG A 38 -12.15 11.94 6.28
N ASP A 39 -12.19 11.02 7.24
CA ASP A 39 -13.43 10.39 7.69
C ASP A 39 -14.25 11.32 8.60
N SER A 40 -13.59 12.19 9.37
CA SER A 40 -14.26 13.11 10.30
C SER A 40 -14.62 14.47 9.70
N ARG A 41 -13.82 14.98 8.76
CA ARG A 41 -13.96 16.31 8.13
C ARG A 41 -13.55 16.25 6.66
N PRO A 42 -14.35 15.57 5.80
CA PRO A 42 -14.04 15.42 4.38
C PRO A 42 -13.86 16.77 3.67
N GLU A 43 -14.61 17.79 4.05
CA GLU A 43 -14.51 19.15 3.50
C GLU A 43 -13.14 19.78 3.75
N VAL A 44 -12.54 19.54 4.93
CA VAL A 44 -11.19 20.03 5.26
C VAL A 44 -10.16 19.22 4.50
N PHE A 45 -10.34 17.89 4.44
CA PHE A 45 -9.45 17.00 3.69
C PHE A 45 -9.40 17.36 2.19
N GLU A 46 -10.52 17.73 1.58
CA GLU A 46 -10.59 18.13 0.17
C GLU A 46 -9.80 19.41 -0.13
N THR A 47 -9.68 20.32 0.85
CA THR A 47 -8.84 21.52 0.70
C THR A 47 -7.34 21.24 0.76
N LEU A 48 -6.94 20.04 1.19
CA LEU A 48 -5.52 19.67 1.23
C LEU A 48 -4.94 19.52 -0.18
N GLY A 49 -3.65 19.83 -0.29
CA GLY A 49 -2.90 19.69 -1.54
C GLY A 49 -3.03 18.29 -2.12
N THR A 50 -3.17 18.20 -3.45
CA THR A 50 -3.36 16.94 -4.18
C THR A 50 -2.26 15.91 -3.85
N SER A 51 -1.02 16.35 -3.66
CA SER A 51 0.08 15.46 -3.27
C SER A 51 -0.17 14.76 -1.93
N ILE A 52 -0.69 15.47 -0.92
CA ILE A 52 -1.00 14.90 0.40
C ILE A 52 -2.11 13.85 0.28
N ARG A 53 -3.16 14.16 -0.49
CA ARG A 53 -4.26 13.23 -0.73
C ARG A 53 -3.82 11.98 -1.49
N MET A 54 -2.92 12.15 -2.47
CA MET A 54 -2.31 11.01 -3.18
C MET A 54 -1.45 10.16 -2.24
N SER A 55 -0.63 10.78 -1.39
CA SER A 55 0.17 10.07 -0.40
C SER A 55 -0.69 9.22 0.54
N LEU A 56 -1.85 9.73 0.97
CA LEU A 56 -2.81 8.94 1.75
C LEU A 56 -3.30 7.71 0.96
N GLY A 57 -3.67 7.89 -0.31
CA GLY A 57 -4.11 6.79 -1.16
C GLY A 57 -3.05 5.70 -1.36
N TYR A 58 -1.78 6.08 -1.54
CA TYR A 58 -0.68 5.12 -1.60
C TYR A 58 -0.51 4.37 -0.27
N TYR A 59 -0.52 5.09 0.85
CA TYR A 59 -0.41 4.50 2.18
C TYR A 59 -1.52 3.50 2.48
N GLU A 60 -2.77 3.84 2.15
CA GLU A 60 -3.91 2.93 2.35
C GLU A 60 -3.84 1.69 1.45
N ASN A 61 -3.31 1.84 0.23
CA ASN A 61 -3.09 0.70 -0.65
C ASN A 61 -1.98 -0.23 -0.12
N GLU A 62 -0.87 0.33 0.38
CA GLU A 62 0.19 -0.45 1.03
C GLU A 62 -0.32 -1.14 2.31
N LYS A 63 -1.12 -0.44 3.12
CA LYS A 63 -1.79 -1.01 4.31
C LYS A 63 -2.70 -2.18 3.93
N LYS A 64 -3.50 -2.02 2.86
CA LYS A 64 -4.38 -3.08 2.37
C LYS A 64 -3.57 -4.29 1.88
N ALA A 65 -2.50 -4.06 1.10
CA ALA A 65 -1.61 -5.13 0.65
C ALA A 65 -0.96 -5.86 1.83
N ALA A 66 -0.47 -5.13 2.84
CA ALA A 66 0.07 -5.71 4.05
C ALA A 66 -0.94 -6.61 4.78
N ALA A 67 -2.19 -6.15 4.92
CA ALA A 67 -3.26 -6.95 5.52
C ALA A 67 -3.60 -8.19 4.69
N GLU A 68 -3.68 -8.08 3.37
CA GLU A 68 -3.93 -9.21 2.45
C GLU A 68 -2.82 -10.28 2.52
N HIS A 69 -1.58 -9.86 2.77
CA HIS A 69 -0.43 -10.75 2.97
C HIS A 69 -0.29 -11.25 4.43
N GLY A 70 -1.26 -10.98 5.31
CA GLY A 70 -1.28 -11.45 6.69
C GLY A 70 -0.31 -10.74 7.64
N ARG A 71 0.21 -9.57 7.25
CA ARG A 71 1.04 -8.72 8.13
C ARG A 71 0.17 -7.91 9.08
N ASP A 72 0.69 -7.70 10.29
CA ASP A 72 0.04 -6.86 11.30
C ASP A 72 0.19 -5.38 10.94
N VAL A 73 -0.90 -4.79 10.45
CA VAL A 73 -0.97 -3.38 10.03
C VAL A 73 -1.20 -2.40 11.18
N THR A 74 -1.35 -2.90 12.41
CA THR A 74 -1.57 -2.08 13.61
C THR A 74 -0.29 -1.77 14.37
N LYS A 75 0.77 -2.58 14.15
CA LYS A 75 2.10 -2.36 14.72
C LYS A 75 2.75 -1.12 14.10
N GLY A 76 2.86 -0.07 14.92
CA GLY A 76 3.71 1.09 14.67
C GLY A 76 5.17 0.66 14.50
N ALA A 77 5.92 1.36 13.65
CA ALA A 77 7.38 1.27 13.67
C ALA A 77 7.85 1.79 15.04
N ASN A 78 8.30 0.87 15.90
CA ASN A 78 8.88 1.19 17.19
C ASN A 78 10.29 1.75 17.03
#